data_AF-A0AB73FQL5-F1
#
_entry.id   AF-A0AB73FQL5-F1
#
_cell.length_a   1.000
_cell.length_b   1.000
_cell.length_c   1.000
_cell.angle_alpha   90.00
_cell.angle_beta   90.00
_cell.angle_gamma   90.00
#
_symmetry.space_group_name_H-M   'P 1'
#
loop_
_entity.id
_entity.type
_entity.pdbx_description
1 polymer ?
#
loop_
_entity_poly.entity_id
_entity_poly.type
_entity_poly.pdbx_seq_one_letter_code
_entity_poly.pdbx_strand_id
1 'polypeptide(L)'
;MNRPPYLAHAALLELARQSAAVTSSCTCTKTPLDGWTSLPLSLPEDQLEVVGTLVAPDETDEPAFDEYHPAGTRYWSADAPIAARHFPYNRSNVCRCRPCGRVYLRYQEGGGYFIDQRIRALNPELIVDAGG
;
A
#
# COMPACT_ATOMS: atom_id res chain seq x y z
N MET A 1 17.27 6.71 -13.03
CA MET A 1 16.44 5.81 -12.22
C MET A 1 15.07 5.76 -12.86
N ASN A 2 14.58 4.57 -13.21
CA ASN A 2 13.31 4.42 -13.91
C ASN A 2 12.16 4.63 -12.91
N ARG A 3 11.18 5.49 -13.23
CA ARG A 3 9.98 5.68 -12.40
C ARG A 3 9.23 4.33 -12.32
N PRO A 4 8.74 3.90 -11.14
CA PRO A 4 7.92 2.70 -11.05
C PRO A 4 6.67 2.81 -11.93
N PRO A 5 6.19 1.71 -12.53
CA PRO A 5 4.98 1.75 -13.35
C PRO A 5 3.76 2.13 -12.50
N TYR A 6 2.89 2.98 -13.04
CA TYR A 6 1.59 3.26 -12.43
C TYR A 6 0.69 2.02 -12.52
N LEU A 7 0.06 1.65 -11.40
CA LEU A 7 -0.82 0.49 -11.31
C LEU A 7 -2.28 0.94 -11.27
N ALA A 8 -2.94 0.91 -12.44
CA ALA A 8 -4.38 1.08 -12.52
C ALA A 8 -5.13 -0.06 -11.80
N HIS A 9 -6.42 0.16 -11.54
CA HIS A 9 -7.27 -0.74 -10.72
C HIS A 9 -7.10 -2.23 -11.06
N ALA A 10 -7.22 -2.61 -12.34
CA ALA A 10 -7.09 -4.01 -12.76
C ALA A 10 -5.71 -4.62 -12.46
N ALA A 11 -4.63 -3.86 -12.69
CA ALA A 11 -3.27 -4.33 -12.44
C ALA A 11 -2.97 -4.44 -10.94
N LEU A 12 -3.48 -3.49 -10.14
CA LEU A 12 -3.38 -3.54 -8.68
C LEU A 12 -4.12 -4.76 -8.12
N LEU A 13 -5.34 -5.00 -8.58
CA LEU A 13 -6.17 -6.13 -8.15
C LEU A 13 -5.54 -7.48 -8.51
N GLU A 14 -4.93 -7.59 -9.70
CA GLU A 14 -4.21 -8.79 -10.10
C GLU A 14 -3.00 -9.08 -9.19
N LEU A 15 -2.18 -8.05 -8.89
CA LEU A 15 -1.07 -8.19 -7.93
C LEU A 15 -1.56 -8.58 -6.52
N ALA A 16 -2.69 -8.04 -6.09
CA ALA A 16 -3.29 -8.36 -4.79
C ALA A 16 -3.73 -9.82 -4.72
N ARG A 17 -4.34 -10.35 -5.79
CA ARG A 17 -4.74 -11.76 -5.88
C ARG A 17 -3.52 -12.68 -5.86
N GLN A 18 -2.45 -12.34 -6.58
CA GLN A 18 -1.19 -13.10 -6.55
C GLN A 18 -0.58 -13.12 -5.14
N SER A 19 -0.60 -11.98 -4.43
CA SER A 19 -0.17 -11.89 -3.04
C SER A 19 -1.01 -12.76 -2.10
N ALA A 20 -2.33 -12.70 -2.24
CA ALA A 20 -3.26 -13.50 -1.43
C ALA A 20 -3.16 -15.01 -1.68
N ALA A 21 -2.72 -15.41 -2.89
CA ALA A 21 -2.47 -16.81 -3.24
C ALA A 21 -1.19 -17.39 -2.60
N VAL A 22 -0.36 -16.58 -1.93
CA VAL A 22 0.80 -17.08 -1.18
C VAL A 22 0.36 -17.84 0.07
N THR A 23 0.41 -19.17 0.00
CA THR A 23 0.02 -20.07 1.09
C THR A 23 1.14 -20.41 2.07
N SER A 24 2.40 -20.17 1.70
CA SER A 24 3.54 -20.40 2.60
C SER A 24 3.48 -19.46 3.81
N SER A 25 3.86 -19.98 4.98
CA SER A 25 3.92 -19.16 6.20
C SER A 25 4.86 -17.98 6.02
N CYS A 26 4.43 -16.78 6.42
CA CYS A 26 5.27 -15.60 6.42
C CYS A 26 6.16 -15.59 7.67
N THR A 27 7.48 -15.51 7.49
CA THR A 27 8.45 -15.30 8.58
C THR A 27 9.08 -13.90 8.55
N CYS A 28 8.74 -13.08 7.55
CA CYS A 28 9.33 -11.76 7.30
C CYS A 28 8.85 -10.69 8.29
N THR A 29 7.70 -10.89 8.95
CA THR A 29 7.19 -9.98 9.97
C THR A 29 6.37 -10.78 10.98
N LYS A 30 6.41 -10.35 12.24
CA LYS A 30 5.50 -10.83 13.31
C LYS A 30 4.39 -9.84 13.61
N THR A 31 4.51 -8.60 13.12
CA THR A 31 3.51 -7.56 13.28
C THR A 31 2.42 -7.76 12.22
N PRO A 32 1.13 -7.80 12.60
CA PRO A 32 0.02 -7.74 11.65
C PRO A 32 0.11 -6.48 10.80
N LEU A 33 -0.04 -6.62 9.49
CA LEU A 33 0.05 -5.51 8.54
C LEU A 33 -1.29 -5.24 7.86
N ASP A 34 -2.40 -5.73 8.41
CA ASP A 34 -3.73 -5.63 7.81
C ASP A 34 -4.22 -4.17 7.70
N GLY A 35 -3.87 -3.35 8.70
CA GLY A 35 -4.02 -1.89 8.68
C GLY A 35 -2.67 -1.20 8.47
N TRP A 36 -2.71 0.12 8.28
CA TRP A 36 -1.48 0.92 8.26
C TRP A 36 -0.73 0.82 9.58
N THR A 37 0.58 0.71 9.52
CA THR A 37 1.48 0.74 10.69
C THR A 37 2.84 1.28 10.28
N SER A 38 3.67 1.70 11.25
CA SER A 38 5.09 1.93 10.99
C SER A 38 5.75 0.64 10.49
N LEU A 39 6.71 0.77 9.58
CA LEU A 39 7.48 -0.35 9.03
C LEU A 39 8.16 -1.12 10.18
N PRO A 40 7.83 -2.40 10.38
CA PRO A 40 8.44 -3.18 11.45
C PRO A 40 9.94 -3.36 11.21
N LEU A 41 10.75 -3.27 12.26
CA LEU A 41 12.20 -3.53 12.18
C LEU A 41 12.53 -4.96 11.68
N SER A 42 11.61 -5.91 11.86
CA SER A 42 11.76 -7.29 11.36
C SER A 42 11.64 -7.39 9.83
N LEU A 43 11.12 -6.35 9.17
CA LEU A 43 10.95 -6.28 7.72
C LEU A 43 11.77 -5.12 7.15
N PRO A 44 13.09 -5.32 6.93
CA PRO A 44 13.97 -4.30 6.38
C PRO A 44 13.53 -3.86 4.97
N GLU A 45 13.82 -2.60 4.64
CA GLU A 45 13.44 -1.99 3.36
C GLU A 45 14.09 -2.65 2.14
N ASP A 46 15.30 -3.20 2.27
CA ASP A 46 16.01 -3.87 1.17
C ASP A 46 15.33 -5.18 0.71
N GLN A 47 14.52 -5.78 1.59
CA GLN A 47 13.67 -6.93 1.27
C GLN A 47 12.40 -6.53 0.52
N LEU A 48 12.13 -5.23 0.34
CA LEU A 48 10.93 -4.71 -0.29
C LEU A 48 11.26 -4.11 -1.65
N GLU A 49 10.94 -4.86 -2.70
CA GLU A 49 11.10 -4.42 -4.08
C GLU A 49 9.92 -3.56 -4.52
N VAL A 50 10.18 -2.32 -4.96
CA VAL A 50 9.14 -1.50 -5.58
C VAL A 50 8.77 -2.09 -6.95
N VAL A 51 7.55 -2.59 -7.08
CA VAL A 51 7.02 -3.21 -8.32
C VAL A 51 6.02 -2.30 -9.07
N GLY A 52 5.59 -1.21 -8.43
CA GLY A 52 4.74 -0.20 -9.04
C GLY A 52 4.42 0.94 -8.08
N THR A 53 3.58 1.87 -8.54
CA THR A 53 3.14 3.02 -7.76
C THR A 53 1.67 3.31 -8.00
N LEU A 54 1.00 3.85 -6.99
CA LEU A 54 -0.35 4.39 -7.07
C LEU A 54 -0.35 5.92 -7.24
N VAL A 55 0.83 6.55 -7.27
CA VAL A 55 0.99 7.96 -7.59
C VAL A 55 0.71 8.15 -9.08
N ALA A 56 -0.37 8.87 -9.39
CA ALA A 56 -0.81 9.07 -10.76
C ALA A 56 0.30 9.74 -11.61
N PRO A 57 0.47 9.36 -12.88
CA PRO A 57 1.46 9.97 -13.76
C PRO A 57 1.17 11.44 -14.05
N ASP A 58 -0.10 11.84 -13.98
CA ASP A 58 -0.64 13.08 -14.55
C ASP A 58 -1.20 14.03 -13.49
N GLU A 59 -0.99 13.75 -12.20
CA GLU A 59 -1.32 14.70 -11.13
C GLU A 59 -0.38 15.91 -11.23
N THR A 60 -0.89 17.00 -11.81
CA THR A 60 -0.23 18.31 -11.84
C THR A 60 -0.23 19.02 -10.48
N ASP A 61 -1.14 18.62 -9.60
CA ASP A 61 -1.32 19.15 -8.25
C ASP A 61 -0.79 18.18 -7.20
N GLU A 62 -0.53 18.68 -5.99
CA GLU A 62 -0.20 17.81 -4.86
C GLU A 62 -1.34 16.81 -4.62
N PRO A 63 -1.05 15.50 -4.41
CA PRO A 63 -2.09 14.50 -4.23
C PRO A 63 -3.03 14.91 -3.09
N ALA A 64 -4.33 14.69 -3.21
CA ALA A 64 -5.28 15.07 -2.17
C ALA A 64 -5.07 14.32 -0.84
N PHE A 65 -5.52 14.92 0.27
CA PHE A 65 -5.52 14.30 1.61
C PHE A 65 -6.87 13.66 1.98
N ASP A 66 -7.85 13.64 1.06
CA ASP A 66 -9.18 13.10 1.32
C ASP A 66 -9.13 11.58 1.52
N GLU A 67 -9.65 11.10 2.66
CA GLU A 67 -9.80 9.68 2.98
C GLU A 67 -11.15 9.15 2.49
N TYR A 68 -11.17 7.91 1.98
CA TYR A 68 -12.39 7.25 1.52
C TYR A 68 -12.88 6.22 2.54
N HIS A 69 -13.91 6.56 3.32
CA HIS A 69 -14.46 5.70 4.39
C HIS A 69 -16.00 5.68 4.41
N PRO A 70 -16.67 5.16 3.36
CA PRO A 70 -18.14 5.17 3.26
C PRO A 70 -18.85 4.36 4.36
N ALA A 71 -18.16 3.38 4.95
CA ALA A 71 -18.67 2.55 6.04
C ALA A 71 -18.21 3.03 7.45
N GLY A 72 -17.60 4.21 7.55
CA GLY A 72 -17.15 4.76 8.84
C GLY A 72 -15.89 4.10 9.42
N THR A 73 -15.11 3.38 8.60
CA THR A 73 -13.75 2.95 8.94
C THR A 73 -12.85 4.17 9.20
N ARG A 74 -11.66 3.94 9.76
CA ARG A 74 -10.66 4.99 9.99
C ARG A 74 -9.36 4.65 9.28
N TYR A 75 -8.47 5.63 9.16
CA TYR A 75 -7.13 5.45 8.61
C TYR A 75 -6.39 4.17 9.10
N TRP A 76 -6.47 3.83 10.39
CA TRP A 76 -5.80 2.65 10.98
C TRP A 76 -6.58 1.33 10.85
N SER A 77 -7.83 1.37 10.39
CA SER A 77 -8.71 0.22 10.33
C SER A 77 -8.16 -0.86 9.39
N ALA A 78 -8.09 -2.10 9.87
CA ALA A 78 -7.67 -3.25 9.06
C ALA A 78 -8.61 -3.50 7.87
N ASP A 79 -9.90 -3.17 8.03
CA ASP A 79 -10.97 -3.27 7.06
C ASP A 79 -11.21 -1.98 6.26
N ALA A 80 -10.37 -0.95 6.43
CA ALA A 80 -10.47 0.26 5.62
C ALA A 80 -10.31 -0.07 4.12
N PRO A 81 -11.15 0.49 3.23
CA PRO A 81 -11.02 0.24 1.80
C PRO A 81 -9.69 0.80 1.25
N ILE A 82 -9.12 0.08 0.29
CA ILE A 82 -7.95 0.46 -0.49
C ILE A 82 -8.45 1.17 -1.74
N ALA A 83 -8.63 2.49 -1.63
CA ALA A 83 -9.10 3.36 -2.69
C ALA A 83 -7.92 4.12 -3.31
N ALA A 84 -7.37 3.62 -4.43
CA ALA A 84 -6.08 4.07 -4.98
C ALA A 84 -5.96 5.59 -5.23
N ARG A 85 -7.07 6.30 -5.45
CA ARG A 85 -7.12 7.76 -5.71
C ARG A 85 -7.23 8.62 -4.45
N HIS A 86 -7.34 8.03 -3.27
CA HIS A 86 -7.56 8.72 -2.00
C HIS A 86 -6.37 8.55 -1.06
N PHE A 87 -6.26 9.42 -0.06
CA PHE A 87 -5.23 9.33 0.96
C PHE A 87 -5.40 8.06 1.81
N PRO A 88 -4.31 7.35 2.17
CA PRO A 88 -2.91 7.58 1.77
C PRO A 88 -2.45 6.83 0.51
N TYR A 89 -3.37 6.13 -0.17
CA TYR A 89 -3.04 5.26 -1.29
C TYR A 89 -2.53 6.00 -2.51
N ASN A 90 -3.06 7.18 -2.81
CA ASN A 90 -2.59 8.05 -3.91
C ASN A 90 -1.12 8.51 -3.78
N ARG A 91 -0.49 8.24 -2.63
CA ARG A 91 0.93 8.53 -2.36
C ARG A 91 1.77 7.27 -2.18
N SER A 92 1.17 6.10 -2.39
CA SER A 92 1.78 4.83 -2.05
C SER A 92 2.54 4.22 -3.22
N ASN A 93 3.72 3.68 -2.91
CA ASN A 93 4.36 2.67 -3.73
C ASN A 93 3.81 1.28 -3.40
N VAL A 94 3.83 0.40 -4.40
CA VAL A 94 3.46 -1.01 -4.28
C VAL A 94 4.75 -1.82 -4.24
N CYS A 95 4.98 -2.52 -3.14
CA CYS A 95 6.21 -3.24 -2.88
C CYS A 95 5.96 -4.74 -2.74
N ARG A 96 6.81 -5.57 -3.35
CA ARG A 96 6.83 -7.02 -3.17
C ARG A 96 7.94 -7.40 -2.19
N CYS A 97 7.59 -8.20 -1.19
CA CYS A 97 8.57 -8.79 -0.29
C CYS A 97 9.35 -9.88 -1.04
N ARG A 98 10.66 -9.70 -1.19
CA ARG A 98 11.52 -10.64 -1.94
C ARG A 98 11.49 -12.06 -1.35
N PRO A 99 11.53 -12.26 -0.02
CA PRO A 99 11.52 -13.61 0.54
C PRO A 99 10.20 -14.39 0.37
N CYS A 100 9.03 -13.74 0.53
CA CYS A 100 7.75 -14.46 0.55
C CYS A 100 6.80 -14.13 -0.61
N GLY A 101 7.11 -13.14 -1.44
CA GLY A 101 6.29 -12.74 -2.59
C GLY A 101 5.02 -11.95 -2.25
N ARG A 102 4.67 -11.78 -0.97
CA ARG A 102 3.53 -10.94 -0.54
C ARG A 102 3.76 -9.48 -0.91
N VAL A 103 2.68 -8.80 -1.24
CA VAL A 103 2.66 -7.42 -1.72
C VAL A 103 2.10 -6.50 -0.63
N TYR A 104 2.72 -5.34 -0.50
CA TYR A 104 2.43 -4.32 0.49
C TYR A 104 2.34 -2.95 -0.17
N LEU A 105 1.53 -2.07 0.42
CA LEU A 105 1.49 -0.65 0.13
C LEU A 105 2.42 0.06 1.09
N ARG A 106 3.18 1.04 0.59
CA ARG A 106 4.09 1.86 1.40
C ARG A 106 4.01 3.32 1.01
N TYR A 107 3.95 4.19 2.00
CA TYR A 107 4.13 5.62 1.79
C TYR A 107 4.91 6.26 2.94
N GLN A 108 5.46 7.43 2.67
CA GLN A 108 6.16 8.21 3.68
C GLN A 108 5.18 9.21 4.31
N GLU A 109 4.99 9.10 5.62
CA GLU A 109 4.22 10.06 6.39
C GLU A 109 5.16 11.13 6.96
N GLY A 110 4.96 12.37 6.53
CA GLY A 110 5.70 13.53 7.03
C GLY A 110 4.93 14.27 8.11
N GLY A 111 5.58 14.57 9.23
CA GLY A 111 5.03 15.40 10.30
C GLY A 111 6.12 16.17 11.05
N GLY A 112 6.23 17.47 10.82
CA GLY A 112 7.22 18.33 11.47
C GLY A 112 8.66 17.82 11.26
N TYR A 113 9.33 17.41 12.34
CA TYR A 113 10.71 16.92 12.32
C TYR A 113 10.84 15.39 12.19
N PHE A 114 9.74 14.67 12.02
CA PHE A 114 9.73 13.21 11.94
C PHE A 114 9.21 12.72 10.60
N ILE A 115 9.83 11.65 10.12
CA ILE A 115 9.44 10.91 8.92
C ILE A 115 9.17 9.47 9.38
N ASP A 116 7.95 8.97 9.13
CA ASP A 116 7.61 7.58 9.37
C ASP A 116 7.35 6.85 8.05
N GLN A 117 7.92 5.65 7.92
CA GLN A 117 7.69 4.77 6.78
C GLN A 117 6.50 3.90 7.10
N ARG A 118 5.36 4.16 6.45
CA ARG A 118 4.13 3.40 6.64
C ARG A 118 4.10 2.19 5.73
N ILE A 119 3.50 1.11 6.23
CA ILE A 119 3.26 -0.13 5.48
C ILE A 119 1.88 -0.70 5.80
N ARG A 120 1.26 -1.30 4.79
CA ARG A 120 0.00 -2.06 4.88
C ARG A 120 0.01 -3.21 3.87
N ALA A 121 -0.58 -4.35 4.19
CA ALA A 121 -0.76 -5.47 3.26
C ALA A 121 -1.74 -5.12 2.13
N LEU A 122 -1.43 -5.55 0.92
CA LEU A 122 -2.33 -5.40 -0.22
C LEU A 122 -3.37 -6.53 -0.23
N ASN A 123 -4.54 -6.27 0.36
CA ASN A 123 -5.64 -7.23 0.43
C ASN A 123 -6.63 -7.04 -0.75
N PRO A 124 -6.84 -8.04 -1.62
CA PRO A 124 -7.73 -7.92 -2.78
C PRO A 124 -9.18 -7.61 -2.40
N GLU A 125 -9.67 -8.12 -1.27
CA GLU A 125 -11.07 -7.95 -0.84
C GLU A 125 -11.39 -6.51 -0.40
N LEU A 126 -10.36 -5.70 -0.15
CA LEU A 126 -10.51 -4.30 0.27
C LEU A 126 -10.28 -3.32 -0.87
N ILE A 127 -9.86 -3.76 -2.06
CA ILE A 127 -9.63 -2.88 -3.20
C ILE A 127 -10.97 -2.43 -3.77
N VAL A 128 -11.15 -1.12 -3.86
CA VAL A 128 -12.37 -0.51 -4.40
C VAL A 128 -12.03 0.43 -5.56
N ASP A 129 -12.97 0.56 -6.50
CA ASP A 129 -12.91 1.59 -7.54
C ASP A 129 -13.73 2.81 -7.09
N ALA A 130 -13.13 3.61 -6.21
CA ALA A 130 -13.72 4.85 -5.72
C ALA A 130 -13.15 6.03 -6.52
N GLY A 131 -13.90 6.51 -7.51
CA GLY A 131 -13.51 7.65 -8.35
C GLY A 131 -13.95 7.55 -9.82
N GLY A 132 -15.12 6.95 -10.08
CA GLY A 132 -15.77 7.00 -11.38
C GLY A 132 -16.35 8.37 -11.70
#